data_AF-A0A329ZHY8-F1
#
_entry.id   AF-A0A329ZHY8-F1
#
_cell.length_a   1.000
_cell.length_b   1.000
_cell.length_c   1.000
_cell.angle_alpha   90.00
_cell.angle_beta   90.00
_cell.angle_gamma   90.00
#
_symmetry.space_group_name_H-M   'P 1'
#
loop_
_entity.id
_entity.type
_entity.pdbx_description
1 polymer ?
#
loop_
_entity_poly.entity_id
_entity_poly.type
_entity_poly.pdbx_seq_one_letter_code
_entity_poly.pdbx_strand_id
1 'polypeptide(L)'
;MRVAILTSPNQWFIPYAEELRAKIPKSDLYFSHQEIKQAYEIIFILSYHQIIPKTFLVKNKYNLVIHASNLPKGKGWSPMFWQILEGKNEIIFSLFEADEKADNGEIYLQKILKLNGVELYEELRDKQAKMCQTMCLEFLEKYPNISPKKQEGSESFYPKRSPKDSELDLTKSLEEQFNLLRIVSNEEFPAFFCKEGKKFILKIYDFNEK
;
A
#
# COMPACT_ATOMS: atom_id res chain seq x y z
N MET A 1 -20.34 -0.87 -17.13
CA MET A 1 -19.31 -0.76 -16.09
C MET A 1 -19.59 -1.70 -14.93
N ARG A 2 -18.99 -2.90 -14.97
CA ARG A 2 -18.81 -3.79 -13.81
C ARG A 2 -17.41 -3.61 -13.25
N VAL A 3 -17.32 -3.43 -11.94
CA VAL A 3 -16.05 -3.24 -11.22
C VAL A 3 -15.84 -4.39 -10.26
N ALA A 4 -14.61 -4.88 -10.14
CA ALA A 4 -14.22 -5.77 -9.06
C ALA A 4 -13.18 -5.09 -8.18
N ILE A 5 -13.22 -5.36 -6.88
CA ILE A 5 -12.16 -5.05 -5.93
C ILE A 5 -11.56 -6.39 -5.51
N LEU A 6 -10.25 -6.52 -5.60
CA LEU A 6 -9.51 -7.71 -5.23
C LEU A 6 -8.51 -7.36 -4.13
N THR A 7 -8.62 -8.04 -2.98
CA THR A 7 -7.70 -7.88 -1.85
C THR A 7 -7.34 -9.23 -1.25
N SER A 8 -6.23 -9.35 -0.53
CA SER A 8 -5.89 -10.63 0.12
C SER A 8 -6.79 -10.86 1.34
N PRO A 9 -7.15 -12.11 1.68
CA PRO A 9 -7.90 -12.41 2.90
C PRO A 9 -7.06 -12.11 4.15
N ASN A 10 -7.74 -11.87 5.28
CA ASN A 10 -7.13 -11.59 6.58
C ASN A 10 -6.08 -10.48 6.54
N GLN A 11 -6.36 -9.39 5.81
CA GLN A 11 -5.50 -8.21 5.74
C GLN A 11 -6.18 -6.98 6.32
N TRP A 12 -5.35 -6.05 6.79
CA TRP A 12 -5.73 -4.73 7.31
C TRP A 12 -6.63 -3.91 6.36
N PHE A 13 -6.54 -4.13 5.04
CA PHE A 13 -7.26 -3.34 4.04
C PHE A 13 -8.73 -3.75 3.87
N ILE A 14 -9.16 -4.90 4.39
CA ILE A 14 -10.51 -5.46 4.15
C ILE A 14 -11.64 -4.48 4.51
N PRO A 15 -11.66 -3.83 5.69
CA PRO A 15 -12.71 -2.86 6.02
C PRO A 15 -12.80 -1.71 5.00
N TYR A 16 -11.65 -1.22 4.53
CA TYR A 16 -11.58 -0.16 3.53
C TYR A 16 -12.00 -0.63 2.13
N ALA A 17 -11.78 -1.90 1.78
CA ALA A 17 -12.28 -2.49 0.55
C ALA A 17 -13.80 -2.62 0.54
N GLU A 18 -14.38 -2.99 1.69
CA GLU A 18 -15.83 -3.03 1.91
C GLU A 18 -16.47 -1.63 1.78
N GLU A 19 -15.87 -0.61 2.40
CA GLU A 19 -16.29 0.78 2.24
C GLU A 19 -16.20 1.26 0.78
N LEU A 20 -15.13 0.90 0.08
CA LEU A 20 -14.95 1.25 -1.33
C LEU A 20 -16.02 0.57 -2.20
N ARG A 21 -16.31 -0.72 -1.95
CA ARG A 21 -17.39 -1.44 -2.63
C ARG A 21 -18.73 -0.73 -2.45
N ALA A 22 -19.03 -0.29 -1.24
CA ALA A 22 -20.27 0.45 -0.95
C ALA A 22 -20.38 1.78 -1.72
N LYS A 23 -19.26 2.42 -2.05
CA LYS A 23 -19.21 3.68 -2.82
C LYS A 23 -19.29 3.48 -4.34
N ILE A 24 -19.00 2.28 -4.86
CA ILE A 24 -18.96 1.99 -6.30
C ILE A 24 -20.20 1.17 -6.71
N PRO A 25 -21.11 1.73 -7.52
CA PRO A 25 -22.26 1.00 -8.03
C PRO A 25 -21.84 -0.23 -8.85
N LYS A 26 -22.56 -1.35 -8.71
CA LYS A 26 -22.30 -2.61 -9.45
C LYS A 26 -20.85 -3.10 -9.30
N SER A 27 -20.35 -3.06 -8.07
CA SER A 27 -19.04 -3.59 -7.71
C SER A 27 -19.14 -4.89 -6.89
N ASP A 28 -18.19 -5.78 -7.13
CA ASP A 28 -18.02 -7.05 -6.41
C ASP A 28 -16.69 -7.02 -5.64
N LEU A 29 -16.62 -7.62 -4.45
CA LEU A 29 -15.38 -7.77 -3.68
C LEU A 29 -14.97 -9.25 -3.65
N TYR A 30 -13.70 -9.51 -3.95
CA TYR A 30 -13.11 -10.84 -3.96
C TYR A 30 -11.85 -10.89 -3.11
N PHE A 31 -11.58 -12.08 -2.56
CA PHE A 31 -10.38 -12.32 -1.75
C PHE A 31 -9.33 -13.15 -2.50
N SER A 32 -9.69 -13.70 -3.66
CA SER A 32 -8.79 -14.40 -4.55
C SER A 32 -9.16 -14.18 -6.01
N HIS A 33 -8.17 -13.96 -6.88
CA HIS A 33 -8.40 -13.89 -8.32
C HIS A 33 -9.01 -15.20 -8.88
N GLN A 34 -8.84 -16.32 -8.18
CA GLN A 34 -9.40 -17.61 -8.58
C GLN A 34 -10.92 -17.68 -8.41
N GLU A 35 -11.51 -16.83 -7.57
CA GLU A 35 -12.96 -16.74 -7.35
C GLU A 35 -13.67 -15.99 -8.49
N ILE A 36 -12.93 -15.17 -9.22
CA ILE A 36 -13.43 -14.35 -10.33
C ILE A 36 -13.53 -15.23 -11.58
N LYS A 37 -14.76 -15.66 -11.90
CA LYS A 37 -15.05 -16.55 -13.05
C LYS A 37 -15.51 -15.81 -14.32
N GLN A 38 -15.75 -14.50 -14.21
CA GLN A 38 -16.26 -13.65 -15.27
C GLN A 38 -15.33 -12.47 -15.53
N ALA A 39 -15.42 -11.88 -16.72
CA ALA A 39 -14.66 -10.69 -17.08
C ALA A 39 -15.24 -9.44 -16.42
N TYR A 40 -14.35 -8.51 -16.07
CA TYR A 40 -14.70 -7.17 -15.56
C TYR A 40 -14.14 -6.08 -16.47
N GLU A 41 -14.82 -4.94 -16.50
CA GLU A 41 -14.28 -3.75 -17.17
C GLU A 41 -13.11 -3.19 -16.35
N ILE A 42 -13.21 -3.19 -15.02
CA ILE A 42 -12.15 -2.69 -14.14
C ILE A 42 -12.01 -3.64 -12.95
N ILE A 43 -10.78 -4.02 -12.64
CA ILE A 43 -10.42 -4.69 -11.39
C ILE A 43 -9.43 -3.79 -10.64
N PHE A 44 -9.80 -3.33 -9.45
CA PHE A 44 -8.86 -2.70 -8.52
C PHE A 44 -8.21 -3.78 -7.65
N ILE A 45 -6.89 -3.95 -7.81
CA ILE A 45 -6.06 -4.93 -7.09
C ILE A 45 -5.37 -4.18 -5.94
N LEU A 46 -5.94 -4.28 -4.74
CA LEU A 46 -5.57 -3.46 -3.58
C LEU A 46 -5.12 -4.33 -2.42
N SER A 47 -3.88 -4.15 -1.95
CA SER A 47 -3.28 -4.97 -0.88
C SER A 47 -3.34 -6.49 -1.17
N TYR A 48 -3.10 -6.85 -2.44
CA TYR A 48 -3.09 -8.25 -2.89
C TYR A 48 -1.66 -8.78 -2.95
N HIS A 49 -1.42 -9.98 -2.41
CA HIS A 49 -0.06 -10.50 -2.17
C HIS A 49 0.29 -11.73 -3.04
N GLN A 50 -0.58 -12.09 -3.98
CA GLN A 50 -0.33 -13.20 -4.91
C GLN A 50 -0.03 -12.66 -6.30
N ILE A 51 0.84 -13.36 -7.02
CA ILE A 51 1.08 -13.10 -8.44
C ILE A 51 -0.19 -13.47 -9.21
N ILE A 52 -0.71 -12.52 -9.98
CA ILE A 52 -1.86 -12.75 -10.84
C ILE A 52 -1.36 -13.23 -12.21
N PRO A 53 -1.81 -14.40 -12.69
CA PRO A 53 -1.34 -14.94 -13.95
C PRO A 53 -1.85 -14.08 -15.13
N LYS A 54 -1.05 -13.98 -16.20
CA LYS A 54 -1.46 -13.26 -17.42
C LYS A 54 -2.78 -13.74 -18.00
N THR A 55 -3.05 -15.04 -17.92
CA THR A 55 -4.33 -15.64 -18.37
C THR A 55 -5.55 -15.07 -17.64
N PHE A 56 -5.37 -14.52 -16.44
CA PHE A 56 -6.38 -13.76 -15.73
C PHE A 56 -6.43 -12.30 -16.21
N LEU A 57 -5.28 -11.62 -16.25
CA LEU A 57 -5.18 -10.19 -16.59
C LEU A 57 -5.82 -9.87 -17.96
N VAL A 58 -5.56 -10.70 -18.98
CA VAL A 58 -6.06 -10.49 -20.35
C VAL A 58 -7.57 -10.62 -20.50
N LYS A 59 -8.29 -11.16 -19.50
CA LYS A 59 -9.75 -11.28 -19.52
C LYS A 59 -10.44 -9.97 -19.16
N ASN A 60 -9.75 -9.06 -18.51
CA ASN A 60 -10.31 -7.80 -18.01
C ASN A 60 -9.75 -6.62 -18.81
N LYS A 61 -10.51 -5.53 -18.88
CA LYS A 61 -10.08 -4.37 -19.66
C LYS A 61 -9.05 -3.51 -18.91
N TYR A 62 -9.20 -3.36 -17.59
CA TYR A 62 -8.23 -2.68 -16.71
C TYR A 62 -8.01 -3.52 -15.45
N ASN A 63 -6.75 -3.72 -15.08
CA ASN A 63 -6.29 -4.44 -13.88
C ASN A 63 -5.40 -3.49 -13.08
N LEU A 64 -5.99 -2.65 -12.25
CA LEU A 64 -5.32 -1.49 -11.69
C LEU A 64 -4.74 -1.79 -10.30
N VAL A 65 -3.46 -1.49 -10.12
CA VAL A 65 -2.75 -1.61 -8.84
C VAL A 65 -2.42 -0.20 -8.34
N ILE A 66 -2.47 -0.01 -7.02
CA ILE A 66 -1.98 1.20 -6.36
C ILE A 66 -0.71 0.87 -5.59
N HIS A 67 0.35 1.60 -5.87
CA HIS A 67 1.64 1.46 -5.20
C HIS A 67 2.10 2.81 -4.63
N ALA A 68 2.54 2.81 -3.37
CA ALA A 68 2.87 4.02 -2.64
C ALA A 68 4.31 4.51 -2.91
N SER A 69 4.69 4.59 -4.19
CA SER A 69 5.94 5.23 -4.62
C SER A 69 5.78 6.01 -5.94
N ASN A 70 6.77 6.85 -6.23
CA ASN A 70 6.92 7.52 -7.52
C ASN A 70 7.56 6.57 -8.56
N LEU A 71 6.77 5.63 -9.07
CA LEU A 71 7.23 4.64 -10.05
C LEU A 71 7.89 5.33 -11.27
N PRO A 72 9.07 4.83 -11.73
CA PRO A 72 9.68 3.53 -11.43
C PRO A 72 10.55 3.45 -10.17
N LYS A 73 10.66 4.52 -9.38
CA LYS A 73 11.41 4.49 -8.11
C LYS A 73 10.59 3.87 -7.01
N GLY A 74 11.23 3.05 -6.17
CA GLY A 74 10.63 2.47 -4.97
C GLY A 74 9.67 1.31 -5.26
N LYS A 75 9.91 0.51 -6.31
CA LYS A 75 9.20 -0.76 -6.59
C LYS A 75 9.37 -1.74 -5.43
N GLY A 76 8.53 -2.77 -5.36
CA GLY A 76 8.66 -3.85 -4.37
C GLY A 76 7.79 -3.65 -3.14
N TRP A 77 8.35 -3.77 -1.94
CA TRP A 77 7.54 -3.99 -0.74
C TRP A 77 7.50 -2.78 0.18
N SER A 78 6.32 -2.54 0.77
CA SER A 78 6.09 -1.53 1.82
C SER A 78 6.72 -0.15 1.53
N PRO A 79 6.59 0.40 0.30
CA PRO A 79 7.34 1.58 -0.12
C PRO A 79 7.03 2.82 0.73
N MET A 80 5.81 2.97 1.25
CA MET A 80 5.45 4.06 2.14
C MET A 80 6.29 4.04 3.42
N PHE A 81 6.43 2.87 4.05
CA PHE A 81 7.17 2.75 5.31
C PHE A 81 8.67 2.92 5.12
N TRP A 82 9.25 2.44 4.02
CA TRP A 82 10.65 2.72 3.72
C TRP A 82 10.92 4.20 3.49
N GLN A 83 10.04 4.89 2.77
CA GLN A 83 10.18 6.33 2.57
C GLN A 83 10.02 7.13 3.87
N ILE A 84 9.16 6.69 4.80
CA ILE A 84 9.08 7.28 6.14
C ILE A 84 10.38 7.06 6.91
N LEU A 85 11.00 5.88 6.83
CA LEU A 85 12.34 5.62 7.41
C LEU A 85 13.43 6.51 6.82
N GLU A 86 13.32 6.87 5.54
CA GLU A 86 14.19 7.84 4.86
C GLU A 86 13.90 9.30 5.26
N GLY A 87 12.94 9.54 6.16
CA GLY A 87 12.57 10.88 6.63
C GLY A 87 11.61 11.64 5.72
N LYS A 88 10.96 10.96 4.76
CA LYS A 88 10.00 11.60 3.85
C LYS A 88 8.63 11.73 4.51
N ASN A 89 8.05 12.92 4.39
CA ASN A 89 6.68 13.22 4.77
C ASN A 89 5.76 13.49 3.56
N GLU A 90 6.29 13.46 2.34
CA GLU A 90 5.49 13.49 1.11
C GLU A 90 5.71 12.18 0.36
N ILE A 91 4.64 11.39 0.24
CA ILE A 91 4.67 10.07 -0.38
C ILE A 91 3.84 10.11 -1.65
N ILE A 92 4.47 9.88 -2.80
CA ILE A 92 3.75 9.75 -4.06
C ILE A 92 3.14 8.36 -4.15
N PHE A 93 1.88 8.28 -4.52
CA PHE A 93 1.16 7.06 -4.87
C PHE A 93 0.96 7.03 -6.39
N SER A 94 1.13 5.87 -7.00
CA SER A 94 0.91 5.62 -8.43
C SER A 94 -0.18 4.57 -8.61
N LEU A 95 -1.21 4.90 -9.40
CA LEU A 95 -2.20 3.94 -9.90
C LEU A 95 -1.78 3.54 -11.32
N PHE A 96 -1.55 2.25 -11.55
CA PHE A 96 -0.98 1.74 -12.80
C PHE A 96 -1.62 0.42 -13.23
N GLU A 97 -1.48 0.07 -14.50
CA GLU A 97 -1.94 -1.22 -15.04
C GLU A 97 -1.04 -2.37 -14.56
N ALA A 98 -1.62 -3.46 -14.10
CA ALA A 98 -0.88 -4.66 -13.73
C ALA A 98 -0.27 -5.33 -14.99
N ASP A 99 0.96 -5.79 -14.85
CA ASP A 99 1.68 -6.56 -15.87
C ASP A 99 2.25 -7.85 -15.24
N GLU A 100 2.81 -8.73 -16.05
CA GLU A 100 3.54 -9.95 -15.62
C GLU A 100 4.70 -9.63 -14.68
N LYS A 101 5.24 -8.41 -14.75
CA LYS A 101 6.29 -7.93 -13.85
C LYS A 101 5.70 -7.01 -12.79
N ALA A 102 6.15 -7.18 -11.54
CA ALA A 102 5.74 -6.32 -10.43
C ALA A 102 6.06 -4.84 -10.72
N ASP A 103 5.10 -3.97 -10.46
CA ASP A 103 5.22 -2.50 -10.47
C ASP A 103 5.76 -1.88 -11.78
N ASN A 104 5.47 -2.50 -12.94
CA ASN A 104 6.06 -2.12 -14.23
C ASN A 104 5.11 -1.48 -15.24
N GLY A 105 3.79 -1.63 -15.07
CA GLY A 105 2.85 -1.15 -16.08
C GLY A 105 2.72 0.37 -16.14
N GLU A 106 1.96 0.82 -17.14
CA GLU A 106 1.77 2.24 -17.41
C GLU A 106 0.90 2.90 -16.32
N ILE A 107 1.22 4.15 -15.98
CA ILE A 107 0.62 4.89 -14.87
C ILE A 107 -0.57 5.72 -15.37
N TYR A 108 -1.71 5.59 -14.72
CA TYR A 108 -2.92 6.38 -14.97
C TYR A 108 -3.02 7.64 -14.10
N LEU A 109 -2.73 7.52 -12.80
CA LEU A 109 -2.83 8.61 -11.84
C LEU A 109 -1.63 8.59 -10.89
N GLN A 110 -1.21 9.78 -10.45
CA GLN A 110 -0.31 9.93 -9.32
C GLN A 110 -0.84 10.98 -8.35
N LYS A 111 -0.74 10.72 -7.04
CA LYS A 111 -1.16 11.65 -5.99
C LYS A 111 -0.12 11.70 -4.87
N ILE A 112 -0.05 12.83 -4.18
CA ILE A 112 0.85 13.01 -3.03
C ILE A 112 0.03 12.86 -1.75
N LEU A 113 0.41 11.92 -0.90
CA LEU A 113 0.00 11.85 0.49
C LEU A 113 0.96 12.69 1.33
N LYS A 114 0.44 13.67 2.05
CA LYS A 114 1.21 14.48 2.99
C LYS A 114 1.04 13.94 4.40
N LEU A 115 2.16 13.73 5.08
CA LEU A 115 2.28 13.30 6.46
C LEU A 115 2.73 14.48 7.32
N ASN A 116 2.28 14.53 8.57
CA ASN A 116 2.66 15.55 9.54
C ASN A 116 3.95 15.19 10.30
N GLY A 117 4.43 13.95 10.20
CA GLY A 117 5.68 13.51 10.81
C GLY A 117 5.53 12.84 12.16
N VAL A 118 4.31 12.72 12.70
CA VAL A 118 4.04 12.15 14.03
C VAL A 118 3.02 11.02 14.01
N GLU A 119 2.46 10.69 12.85
CA GLU A 119 1.49 9.60 12.74
C GLU A 119 2.09 8.26 13.17
N LEU A 120 1.31 7.49 13.92
CA LEU A 120 1.60 6.11 14.26
C LEU A 120 1.00 5.13 13.23
N TYR A 121 1.32 3.85 13.38
CA TYR A 121 1.08 2.83 12.36
C TYR A 121 -0.38 2.76 11.89
N GLU A 122 -1.35 2.82 12.81
CA GLU A 122 -2.78 2.75 12.45
C GLU A 122 -3.24 3.99 11.69
N GLU A 123 -2.82 5.20 12.10
CA GLU A 123 -3.08 6.44 11.37
C GLU A 123 -2.45 6.42 9.97
N LEU A 124 -1.21 5.91 9.86
CA LEU A 124 -0.53 5.75 8.58
C LEU A 124 -1.29 4.80 7.65
N ARG A 125 -1.81 3.69 8.18
CA ARG A 125 -2.63 2.73 7.42
C ARG A 125 -3.97 3.34 7.00
N ASP A 126 -4.65 4.05 7.89
CA ASP A 126 -5.90 4.76 7.56
C ASP A 126 -5.69 5.79 6.44
N LYS A 127 -4.66 6.63 6.56
CA LYS A 127 -4.27 7.59 5.52
C LYS A 127 -3.92 6.90 4.20
N GLN A 128 -3.18 5.80 4.26
CA GLN A 128 -2.84 4.99 3.09
C GLN A 128 -4.11 4.46 2.41
N ALA A 129 -5.05 3.91 3.17
CA ALA A 129 -6.26 3.34 2.61
C ALA A 129 -7.19 4.39 2.00
N LYS A 130 -7.38 5.52 2.68
CA LYS A 130 -8.16 6.65 2.16
C LYS A 130 -7.57 7.21 0.86
N MET A 131 -6.24 7.25 0.73
CA MET A 131 -5.59 7.59 -0.53
C MET A 131 -5.91 6.57 -1.62
N CYS A 132 -5.82 5.27 -1.34
CA CYS A 132 -6.19 4.22 -2.30
C CYS A 132 -7.64 4.35 -2.77
N GLN A 133 -8.59 4.53 -1.84
CA GLN A 133 -10.01 4.73 -2.18
C GLN A 133 -10.20 5.97 -3.06
N THR A 134 -9.56 7.09 -2.71
CA THR A 134 -9.62 8.35 -3.47
C THR A 134 -9.15 8.17 -4.91
N MET A 135 -8.01 7.49 -5.11
CA MET A 135 -7.48 7.25 -6.46
C MET A 135 -8.37 6.31 -7.28
N CYS A 136 -9.00 5.31 -6.65
CA CYS A 136 -9.95 4.43 -7.34
C CYS A 136 -11.17 5.20 -7.84
N LEU A 137 -11.75 6.05 -6.99
CA LEU A 137 -12.91 6.87 -7.35
C LEU A 137 -12.56 7.90 -8.44
N GLU A 138 -11.41 8.56 -8.34
CA GLU A 138 -10.94 9.50 -9.37
C GLU A 138 -10.71 8.82 -10.72
N PHE A 139 -10.21 7.58 -10.73
CA PHE A 139 -10.09 6.82 -11.98
C PHE A 139 -11.46 6.59 -12.62
N LEU A 140 -12.47 6.21 -11.82
CA LEU A 140 -13.83 5.98 -12.30
C LEU A 140 -14.49 7.26 -12.83
N GLU A 141 -14.24 8.41 -12.21
CA GLU A 141 -14.74 9.72 -12.68
C GLU A 141 -14.18 10.07 -14.07
N LYS A 142 -12.94 9.69 -14.36
CA LYS A 142 -12.26 9.96 -15.64
C LYS A 142 -12.49 8.88 -16.70
N TYR A 143 -13.01 7.72 -16.32
CA TYR A 143 -13.29 6.61 -17.22
C TYR A 143 -14.40 6.96 -18.24
N PRO A 144 -14.30 6.56 -19.52
CA PRO A 144 -13.22 5.81 -20.16
C PRO A 144 -12.12 6.67 -20.78
N ASN A 145 -12.14 7.99 -20.56
CA ASN A 145 -11.29 8.97 -21.27
C ASN A 145 -9.92 9.20 -20.62
N ILE A 146 -9.45 8.24 -19.82
CA ILE A 146 -8.15 8.32 -19.15
C ILE A 146 -7.10 7.54 -19.94
N SER A 147 -5.99 8.20 -20.25
CA SER A 147 -4.85 7.60 -20.95
C SER A 147 -3.67 7.42 -20.01
N PRO A 148 -3.00 6.26 -20.04
CA PRO A 148 -1.85 6.04 -19.19
C PRO A 148 -0.58 6.67 -19.77
N LYS A 149 0.47 6.73 -18.97
CA LYS A 149 1.82 7.14 -19.37
C LYS A 149 2.83 6.05 -19.00
N LYS A 150 3.81 5.83 -19.88
CA LYS A 150 4.93 4.93 -19.58
C LYS A 150 5.73 5.47 -18.39
N GLN A 151 6.26 4.55 -17.59
CA GLN A 151 7.23 4.89 -16.56
C GLN A 151 8.52 5.36 -17.22
N GLU A 152 9.13 6.43 -16.71
CA GLU A 152 10.38 6.99 -17.23
C GLU A 152 11.39 7.20 -16.09
N GLY A 153 12.68 7.05 -16.41
CA GLY A 153 13.78 7.23 -15.46
C GLY A 153 14.32 5.93 -14.85
N SER A 154 15.13 6.07 -13.79
CA SER A 154 15.81 4.94 -13.14
C SER A 154 14.91 4.19 -12.16
N GLU A 155 15.08 2.86 -12.14
CA GLU A 155 14.38 2.00 -11.18
C GLU A 155 15.10 1.94 -9.83
N SER A 156 14.32 1.76 -8.76
CA SER A 156 14.85 1.36 -7.45
C SER A 156 13.86 0.45 -6.75
N PHE A 157 14.35 -0.38 -5.83
CA PHE A 157 13.56 -1.43 -5.20
C PHE A 157 13.69 -1.38 -3.68
N TYR A 158 12.56 -1.52 -3.00
CA TYR A 158 12.49 -1.68 -1.56
C TYR A 158 12.34 -3.16 -1.18
N PRO A 159 13.18 -3.68 -0.26
CA PRO A 159 13.09 -5.05 0.17
C PRO A 159 11.87 -5.27 1.06
N LYS A 160 11.43 -6.52 1.15
CA LYS A 160 10.39 -6.91 2.11
C LYS A 160 10.93 -6.76 3.53
N ARG A 161 10.22 -6.00 4.37
CA ARG A 161 10.53 -5.91 5.80
C ARG A 161 10.26 -7.23 6.51
N SER A 162 11.05 -7.46 7.55
CA SER A 162 11.02 -8.59 8.46
C SER A 162 10.86 -8.07 9.89
N PRO A 163 10.52 -8.94 10.86
CA PRO A 163 10.49 -8.54 12.26
C PRO A 163 11.81 -7.93 12.74
N LYS A 164 12.96 -8.32 12.19
CA LYS A 164 14.28 -7.77 12.55
C LYS A 164 14.41 -6.28 12.22
N ASP A 165 13.70 -5.81 11.21
CA ASP A 165 13.69 -4.38 10.82
C ASP A 165 12.90 -3.50 11.81
N SER A 166 12.47 -4.06 12.95
CA SER A 166 11.85 -3.36 14.07
C SER A 166 12.79 -3.26 15.28
N GLU A 167 14.06 -3.65 15.14
CA GLU A 167 15.06 -3.53 16.20
C GLU A 167 15.49 -2.06 16.39
N LEU A 168 15.40 -1.60 17.63
CA LEU A 168 15.91 -0.31 18.09
C LEU A 168 17.38 -0.45 18.49
N ASP A 169 18.16 0.53 18.07
CA ASP A 169 19.55 0.72 18.46
C ASP A 169 19.62 1.47 19.79
N LEU A 170 20.18 0.82 20.82
CA LEU A 170 20.32 1.42 22.16
C LEU A 170 21.29 2.60 22.21
N THR A 171 22.11 2.81 21.18
CA THR A 171 23.06 3.92 21.10
C THR A 171 22.46 5.19 20.49
N LYS A 172 21.30 5.07 19.83
CA LYS A 172 20.59 6.20 19.20
C LYS A 172 19.54 6.79 20.13
N SER A 173 19.32 8.08 20.00
CA SER A 173 18.24 8.79 20.66
C SER A 173 16.85 8.34 20.15
N LEU A 174 15.81 8.70 20.90
CA LEU A 174 14.42 8.48 20.47
C LEU A 174 14.11 9.23 19.18
N GLU A 175 14.61 10.46 19.04
CA GLU A 175 14.39 11.29 17.85
C GLU A 175 14.94 10.63 16.58
N GLU A 176 16.18 10.13 16.64
CA GLU A 176 16.83 9.45 15.50
C GLU A 176 16.10 8.19 15.05
N GLN A 177 15.28 7.59 15.92
CA GLN A 177 14.54 6.36 15.66
C GLN A 177 13.03 6.59 15.65
N PHE A 178 12.57 7.84 15.71
CA PHE A 178 11.14 8.13 15.82
C PHE A 178 10.38 7.64 14.58
N ASN A 179 10.96 7.75 13.39
CA ASN A 179 10.38 7.17 12.18
C ASN A 179 10.24 5.65 12.22
N LEU A 180 11.13 4.94 12.92
CA LEU A 180 10.97 3.51 13.15
C LEU A 180 9.81 3.24 14.12
N LEU A 181 9.70 4.04 15.19
CA LEU A 181 8.59 3.94 16.14
C LEU A 181 7.23 4.24 15.51
N ARG A 182 7.16 5.19 14.56
CA ARG A 182 5.94 5.55 13.83
C ARG A 182 5.35 4.39 13.03
N ILE A 183 6.20 3.56 12.42
CA ILE A 183 5.76 2.58 11.41
C ILE A 183 5.63 1.15 11.94
N VAL A 184 5.99 0.89 13.19
CA VAL A 184 5.81 -0.43 13.80
C VAL A 184 4.39 -0.61 14.28
N SER A 185 3.82 -1.80 14.10
CA SER A 185 2.59 -2.19 14.76
C SER A 185 2.92 -2.68 16.17
N ASN A 186 2.29 -2.11 17.20
CA ASN A 186 2.45 -2.57 18.58
C ASN A 186 2.05 -4.04 18.81
N GLU A 187 1.24 -4.61 17.90
CA GLU A 187 0.71 -5.97 18.03
C GLU A 187 1.37 -6.95 17.05
N GLU A 188 1.53 -6.59 15.77
CA GLU A 188 2.02 -7.54 14.76
C GLU A 188 3.56 -7.62 14.70
N PHE A 189 4.23 -6.48 14.78
CA PHE A 189 5.69 -6.37 14.66
C PHE A 189 6.20 -5.20 15.51
N PRO A 190 6.13 -5.32 16.84
CA PRO A 190 6.47 -4.20 17.70
C PRO A 190 7.95 -3.89 17.66
N ALA A 191 8.29 -2.63 17.94
CA ALA A 191 9.67 -2.24 18.18
C ALA A 191 10.25 -3.03 19.35
N PHE A 192 11.51 -3.42 19.23
CA PHE A 192 12.19 -4.19 20.27
C PHE A 192 13.65 -3.80 20.38
N PHE A 193 14.30 -4.13 21.49
CA PHE A 193 15.75 -4.04 21.62
C PHE A 193 16.29 -5.21 22.44
N CYS A 194 17.59 -5.46 22.32
CA CYS A 194 18.29 -6.48 23.11
C CYS A 194 19.27 -5.82 24.07
N LYS A 195 19.22 -6.19 25.36
CA LYS A 195 20.19 -5.77 26.37
C LYS A 195 20.65 -6.98 27.17
N GLU A 196 21.97 -7.21 27.21
CA GLU A 196 22.59 -8.32 27.95
C GLU A 196 21.97 -9.69 27.60
N GLY A 197 21.72 -9.93 26.30
CA GLY A 197 21.14 -11.18 25.80
C GLY A 197 19.62 -11.32 26.02
N LYS A 198 18.96 -10.35 26.65
CA LYS A 198 17.50 -10.34 26.85
C LYS A 198 16.82 -9.38 25.87
N LYS A 199 15.73 -9.84 25.23
CA LYS A 199 14.88 -9.07 24.33
C LYS A 199 13.77 -8.36 25.10
N PHE A 200 13.54 -7.08 24.79
CA PHE A 200 12.48 -6.25 25.35
C PHE A 200 11.65 -5.66 24.23
N ILE A 201 10.34 -5.52 24.45
CA ILE A 201 9.41 -4.90 23.51
C ILE A 201 9.08 -3.49 24.00
N LEU A 202 9.07 -2.52 23.09
CA LEU A 202 8.62 -1.16 23.34
C LEU A 202 7.35 -0.90 22.53
N LYS A 203 6.28 -0.49 23.22
CA LYS A 203 5.03 -0.07 22.59
C LYS A 203 4.90 1.45 22.68
N ILE A 204 4.44 2.08 21.60
CA ILE A 204 4.24 3.53 21.51
C ILE A 204 2.76 3.83 21.28
N TYR A 205 2.23 4.82 21.98
CA TYR A 205 0.83 5.24 21.88
C TYR A 205 0.78 6.76 21.80
N ASP A 206 -0.13 7.31 20.99
CA ASP A 206 -0.56 8.70 21.19
C ASP A 206 -1.38 8.72 22.49
N PHE A 207 -1.04 9.65 23.37
CA PHE A 207 -1.74 9.84 24.64
C PHE A 207 -3.22 10.20 24.44
N ASN A 208 -3.54 10.89 23.33
CA ASN A 208 -4.86 11.46 23.09
C ASN A 208 -5.84 10.48 22.40
N GLU A 209 -5.40 9.34 21.90
CA GLU A 209 -6.22 8.36 21.17
C GLU A 209 -6.84 7.26 22.06
N LYS A 210 -7.21 7.59 23.32
CA LYS A 210 -7.90 6.67 24.22
C LYS A 210 -9.42 6.68 24.06
#